data_AF-A0A4D6LME3-F1
#
_entry.id   AF-A0A4D6LME3-F1
#
_cell.length_a   1.000
_cell.length_b   1.000
_cell.length_c   1.000
_cell.angle_alpha   90.00
_cell.angle_beta   90.00
_cell.angle_gamma   90.00
#
_symmetry.space_group_name_H-M   'P 1'
#
loop_
_entity.id
_entity.type
_entity.pdbx_description
1 polymer ?
#
loop_
_entity_poly.entity_id
_entity_poly.type
_entity_poly.pdbx_seq_one_letter_code
_entity_poly.pdbx_strand_id
1 'polypeptide(L)'
;MKFYRSITVFGVPNRVVCNINEQILDTNECWGFGPGEKVDNMVVLFGGITMMYFERRRYGHVKRIQFNPLYTTHVLTDSRRMKVKRRQLTLKDYLAYFCSGLILLEDILTADFAHNLELFFGMLMNCSQDDRPKFEVHCDITLIQTNLYDCGIIVLQMMELWDGHKKFDGNTMPNYTNEQLQHIRHQYIWHWILDVDNIHRHEVLQYYDALL
;
A
#
# COMPACT_ATOMS: atom_id res chain seq x y z
N MET A 1 12.69 -11.30 -19.50
CA MET A 1 13.04 -12.21 -18.38
C MET A 1 14.38 -11.90 -17.73
N LYS A 2 15.43 -11.57 -18.50
CA LYS A 2 16.78 -11.24 -17.98
C LYS A 2 16.75 -10.10 -16.96
N PHE A 3 16.15 -8.96 -17.32
CA PHE A 3 16.04 -7.79 -16.44
C PHE A 3 15.41 -8.10 -15.07
N TYR A 4 14.19 -8.65 -15.06
CA TYR A 4 13.50 -9.02 -13.82
C TYR A 4 14.39 -9.88 -12.90
N ARG A 5 15.00 -10.94 -13.45
CA ARG A 5 15.91 -11.79 -12.68
C ARG A 5 17.14 -11.04 -12.19
N SER A 6 17.62 -10.02 -12.89
CA SER A 6 18.79 -9.24 -12.48
C SER A 6 18.54 -8.31 -11.29
N ILE A 7 17.27 -7.98 -10.99
CA ILE A 7 16.92 -7.08 -9.87
C ILE A 7 16.19 -7.76 -8.72
N THR A 8 15.66 -8.97 -8.93
CA THR A 8 14.98 -9.74 -7.86
C THR A 8 15.85 -10.84 -7.25
N VAL A 9 17.17 -10.79 -7.45
CA VAL A 9 18.12 -11.76 -6.89
C VAL A 9 18.78 -11.18 -5.65
N PHE A 10 18.93 -12.01 -4.62
CA PHE A 10 19.56 -11.62 -3.36
C PHE A 10 21.03 -11.21 -3.57
N GLY A 11 21.47 -10.16 -2.88
CA GLY A 11 22.88 -9.75 -2.84
C GLY A 11 23.38 -8.96 -4.05
N VAL A 12 22.49 -8.47 -4.91
CA VAL A 12 22.86 -7.52 -5.97
C VAL A 12 23.26 -6.17 -5.37
N PRO A 13 24.18 -5.41 -6.01
CA PRO A 13 24.54 -4.08 -5.54
C PRO A 13 23.31 -3.17 -5.42
N ASN A 14 23.18 -2.46 -4.30
CA ASN A 14 22.05 -1.56 -4.08
C ASN A 14 22.00 -0.47 -5.18
N ARG A 15 20.86 -0.39 -5.87
CA ARG A 15 20.55 0.65 -6.83
C ARG A 15 19.07 1.02 -6.74
N VAL A 16 18.78 2.32 -6.78
CA VAL A 16 17.42 2.81 -6.98
C VAL A 16 16.97 2.45 -8.40
N VAL A 17 15.89 1.68 -8.51
CA VAL A 17 15.33 1.26 -9.80
C VAL A 17 14.04 2.00 -10.16
N CYS A 18 13.39 2.58 -9.15
CA CYS A 18 12.22 3.41 -9.35
C CYS A 18 12.22 4.60 -8.39
N ASN A 19 11.89 5.79 -8.90
CA ASN A 19 11.48 6.91 -8.08
C ASN A 19 10.30 7.63 -8.76
N ILE A 20 9.12 7.46 -8.18
CA ILE A 20 7.85 8.05 -8.63
C ILE A 20 7.27 8.85 -7.46
N ASN A 21 7.00 10.14 -7.68
CA ASN A 21 6.42 11.01 -6.64
C ASN A 21 7.20 10.95 -5.31
N GLU A 22 8.54 11.03 -5.41
CA GLU A 22 9.48 10.96 -4.28
C GLU A 22 9.46 9.65 -3.48
N GLN A 23 8.70 8.65 -3.92
CA GLN A 23 8.75 7.30 -3.38
C GLN A 23 9.80 6.49 -4.13
N ILE A 24 10.66 5.83 -3.37
CA ILE A 24 11.82 5.10 -3.90
C ILE A 24 11.56 3.60 -3.77
N LEU A 25 11.93 2.86 -4.82
CA LEU A 25 12.08 1.41 -4.81
C LEU A 25 13.49 1.09 -5.30
N ASP A 26 14.23 0.34 -4.48
CA ASP A 26 15.58 -0.09 -4.78
C ASP A 26 15.67 -1.62 -4.97
N THR A 27 16.84 -2.09 -5.37
CA THR A 27 17.08 -3.51 -5.63
C THR A 27 16.97 -4.41 -4.38
N ASN A 28 17.17 -3.87 -3.17
CA ASN A 28 16.97 -4.62 -1.93
C ASN A 28 15.49 -4.96 -1.75
N GLU A 29 14.60 -4.00 -2.01
CA GLU A 29 13.16 -4.24 -1.97
C GLU A 29 12.70 -5.13 -3.15
N CYS A 30 13.29 -4.97 -4.33
CA CYS A 30 12.97 -5.81 -5.49
C CYS A 30 13.28 -7.30 -5.27
N TRP A 31 14.24 -7.66 -4.42
CA TRP A 31 14.48 -9.05 -4.06
C TRP A 31 13.22 -9.74 -3.50
N GLY A 32 12.38 -9.03 -2.74
CA GLY A 32 11.12 -9.55 -2.21
C GLY A 32 10.11 -9.98 -3.28
N PHE A 33 10.27 -9.52 -4.52
CA PHE A 33 9.47 -9.97 -5.67
C PHE A 33 9.98 -11.28 -6.29
N GLY A 34 11.17 -11.75 -5.91
CA GLY A 34 11.72 -13.02 -6.37
C GLY A 34 10.77 -14.21 -6.14
N PRO A 35 10.89 -15.30 -6.92
CA PRO A 35 10.07 -16.49 -6.73
C PRO A 35 10.21 -17.05 -5.32
N GLY A 36 9.09 -17.20 -4.61
CA GLY A 36 9.06 -17.73 -3.24
C GLY A 36 9.43 -16.74 -2.14
N GLU A 37 9.73 -15.48 -2.49
CA GLU A 37 10.14 -14.46 -1.53
C GLU A 37 8.98 -13.63 -1.00
N LYS A 38 9.18 -13.03 0.16
CA LYS A 38 8.20 -12.13 0.79
C LYS A 38 8.52 -10.70 0.41
N VAL A 39 7.54 -9.98 -0.12
CA VAL A 39 7.63 -8.52 -0.20
C VAL A 39 7.54 -7.95 1.22
N ASP A 40 8.36 -6.94 1.48
CA ASP A 40 8.37 -6.27 2.78
C ASP A 40 7.28 -5.19 2.86
N ASN A 41 7.14 -4.59 4.04
CA ASN A 41 6.17 -3.53 4.28
C ASN A 41 6.50 -2.23 3.52
N MET A 42 7.76 -2.00 3.15
CA MET A 42 8.18 -0.82 2.41
C MET A 42 7.71 -0.90 0.96
N VAL A 43 7.75 -2.08 0.36
CA VAL A 43 7.16 -2.36 -0.96
C VAL A 43 5.65 -2.12 -0.95
N VAL A 44 4.95 -2.60 0.07
CA VAL A 44 3.50 -2.40 0.19
C VAL A 44 3.16 -0.90 0.31
N LEU A 45 3.96 -0.16 1.09
CA LEU A 45 3.85 1.30 1.20
C LEU A 45 4.13 2.01 -0.13
N PHE A 46 5.22 1.65 -0.79
CA PHE A 46 5.60 2.19 -2.10
C PHE A 46 4.48 1.96 -3.13
N GLY A 47 4.03 0.71 -3.27
CA GLY A 47 2.99 0.35 -4.23
C GLY A 47 1.69 1.08 -3.95
N GLY A 48 1.35 1.20 -2.67
CA GLY A 48 0.16 1.92 -2.25
C GLY A 48 0.17 3.42 -2.59
N ILE A 49 1.21 4.14 -2.16
CA ILE A 49 1.36 5.57 -2.48
C ILE A 49 1.42 5.79 -3.99
N THR A 50 2.11 4.91 -4.72
CA THR A 50 2.19 4.97 -6.18
C THR A 50 0.81 4.80 -6.83
N MET A 51 -0.04 3.90 -6.33
CA MET A 51 -1.43 3.75 -6.80
C MET A 51 -2.24 5.03 -6.57
N MET A 52 -2.15 5.66 -5.39
CA MET A 52 -2.82 6.94 -5.11
C MET A 52 -2.34 8.05 -6.06
N TYR A 53 -1.03 8.10 -6.32
CA TYR A 53 -0.44 9.05 -7.27
C TYR A 53 -0.98 8.81 -8.69
N PHE A 54 -1.07 7.56 -9.14
CA PHE A 54 -1.62 7.23 -10.45
C PHE A 54 -3.11 7.58 -10.57
N GLU A 55 -3.90 7.46 -9.50
CA GLU A 55 -5.28 7.96 -9.49
C GLU A 55 -5.35 9.47 -9.66
N ARG A 56 -4.56 10.21 -8.87
CA ARG A 56 -4.47 11.68 -8.96
C ARG A 56 -4.08 12.10 -10.37
N ARG A 57 -3.08 11.46 -10.96
CA ARG A 57 -2.62 11.70 -12.33
C ARG A 57 -3.72 11.43 -13.36
N ARG A 58 -4.51 10.36 -13.18
CA ARG A 58 -5.55 9.94 -14.13
C ARG A 58 -6.86 10.71 -14.01
N TYR A 59 -7.28 11.09 -12.79
CA TYR A 59 -8.60 11.67 -12.53
C TYR A 59 -8.57 13.11 -11.97
N GLY A 60 -7.38 13.65 -11.66
CA GLY A 60 -7.21 14.95 -10.99
C GLY A 60 -7.48 14.91 -9.48
N HIS A 61 -7.95 13.78 -8.95
CA HIS A 61 -8.20 13.56 -7.53
C HIS A 61 -7.89 12.11 -7.16
N VAL A 62 -7.61 11.89 -5.88
CA VAL A 62 -7.41 10.56 -5.31
C VAL A 62 -8.78 10.03 -4.88
N LYS A 63 -9.08 8.76 -5.20
CA LYS A 63 -10.33 8.10 -4.79
C LYS A 63 -10.16 7.27 -3.53
N ARG A 64 -8.93 6.86 -3.21
CA ARG A 64 -8.58 6.06 -2.03
C ARG A 64 -7.43 6.67 -1.24
N ILE A 65 -7.56 6.70 0.08
CA ILE A 65 -6.47 7.11 0.95
C ILE A 65 -5.90 5.87 1.65
N GLN A 66 -4.59 5.67 1.51
CA GLN A 66 -3.88 4.58 2.17
C GLN A 66 -2.95 5.13 3.24
N PHE A 67 -2.95 4.48 4.40
CA PHE A 67 -2.12 4.86 5.53
C PHE A 67 -0.83 4.03 5.58
N ASN A 68 0.25 4.63 6.09
CA ASN A 68 1.55 3.95 6.25
C ASN A 68 1.42 2.77 7.24
N PRO A 69 2.07 1.61 7.06
CA PRO A 69 2.03 0.50 8.03
C PRO A 69 2.85 0.70 9.32
N LEU A 70 3.95 1.48 9.31
CA LEU A 70 4.75 1.83 10.51
C LEU A 70 3.97 2.67 11.52
N TYR A 71 2.89 3.23 11.03
CA TYR A 71 1.89 3.93 11.77
C TYR A 71 1.45 3.20 13.06
N THR A 72 1.13 1.91 12.93
CA THR A 72 0.62 1.04 13.98
C THR A 72 1.61 0.96 15.14
N THR A 73 2.89 0.72 14.85
CA THR A 73 3.94 0.47 15.85
C THR A 73 4.32 1.72 16.66
N HIS A 74 4.33 2.90 16.03
CA HIS A 74 4.68 4.15 16.73
C HIS A 74 3.62 4.55 17.77
N VAL A 75 2.34 4.39 17.47
CA VAL A 75 1.24 4.67 18.41
C VAL A 75 1.19 3.68 19.58
N LEU A 76 1.54 2.40 19.35
CA LEU A 76 1.63 1.40 20.43
C LEU A 76 2.71 1.73 21.45
N THR A 77 3.81 2.33 21.00
CA THR A 77 4.97 2.59 21.86
C THR A 77 4.72 3.78 22.79
N ASP A 78 4.05 4.83 22.29
CA ASP A 78 3.75 6.03 23.09
C ASP A 78 2.55 5.83 24.03
N SER A 79 1.54 5.03 23.64
CA SER A 79 0.38 4.69 24.48
C SER A 79 0.73 3.87 25.73
N ARG A 80 1.81 3.08 25.68
CA ARG A 80 2.38 2.34 26.83
C ARG A 80 3.04 3.24 27.88
N ARG A 81 3.21 4.54 27.62
CA ARG A 81 3.73 5.51 28.59
C ARG A 81 2.63 5.99 29.55
N MET A 82 3.00 6.34 30.77
CA MET A 82 2.10 6.91 31.78
C MET A 82 1.42 8.20 31.25
N LYS A 83 0.13 8.40 31.54
CA LYS A 83 -0.70 9.50 31.00
C LYS A 83 -0.04 10.89 31.05
N VAL A 84 0.65 11.21 32.15
CA VAL A 84 1.35 12.49 32.36
C VAL A 84 2.63 12.67 31.51
N LYS A 85 3.16 11.58 30.93
CA LYS A 85 4.33 11.56 30.06
C LYS A 85 3.98 11.42 28.57
N ARG A 86 2.68 11.35 28.24
CA ARG A 86 2.20 11.29 26.86
C ARG A 86 2.27 12.68 26.25
N ARG A 87 2.76 12.79 25.00
CA ARG A 87 2.86 14.08 24.30
C ARG A 87 1.46 14.53 23.87
N GLN A 88 1.19 15.83 23.91
CA GLN A 88 -0.04 16.41 23.35
C GLN A 88 0.07 16.47 21.83
N LEU A 89 -0.87 15.86 21.11
CA LEU A 89 -0.86 15.75 19.64
C LEU A 89 -1.73 16.86 19.01
N THR A 90 -1.31 17.36 17.84
CA THR A 90 -1.93 18.45 17.06
C THR A 90 -2.47 17.94 15.72
N LEU A 91 -3.27 18.75 15.00
CA LEU A 91 -3.81 18.39 13.67
C LEU A 91 -2.71 18.08 12.63
N LYS A 92 -1.51 18.66 12.82
CA LYS A 92 -0.33 18.39 12.01
C LYS A 92 0.30 17.02 12.30
N ASP A 93 0.06 16.48 13.49
CA ASP A 93 0.47 15.13 13.89
C ASP A 93 -0.51 14.11 13.28
N TYR A 94 -1.82 14.35 13.28
CA TYR A 94 -2.82 13.47 12.65
C TYR A 94 -2.60 13.18 11.16
N LEU A 95 -1.89 14.05 10.43
CA LEU A 95 -1.58 13.89 9.00
C LEU A 95 -0.65 12.73 8.68
N ALA A 96 0.01 12.14 9.67
CA ALA A 96 0.89 10.98 9.47
C ALA A 96 0.33 9.70 10.11
N TYR A 97 -0.86 9.74 10.76
CA TYR A 97 -1.10 8.87 11.91
C TYR A 97 -2.54 8.31 12.26
N PHE A 98 -3.07 7.14 11.79
CA PHE A 98 -4.34 6.52 12.36
C PHE A 98 -4.39 5.06 12.90
N CYS A 99 -4.83 4.78 14.16
CA CYS A 99 -4.19 4.28 15.43
C CYS A 99 -3.97 2.75 15.52
N SER A 100 -3.05 2.30 16.39
CA SER A 100 -3.07 0.90 16.84
C SER A 100 -2.89 0.74 18.35
N GLY A 101 -3.65 -0.22 18.90
CA GLY A 101 -3.86 -0.47 20.32
C GLY A 101 -5.24 -0.07 20.86
N LEU A 102 -6.12 0.51 20.03
CA LEU A 102 -7.50 0.86 20.40
C LEU A 102 -8.55 0.06 19.62
N ILE A 103 -8.14 -0.65 18.57
CA ILE A 103 -9.02 -1.30 17.58
C ILE A 103 -8.56 -2.77 17.51
N LEU A 104 -9.40 -3.68 17.98
CA LEU A 104 -9.29 -5.11 17.74
C LEU A 104 -9.68 -5.43 16.29
N LEU A 105 -9.29 -6.59 15.76
CA LEU A 105 -9.71 -7.00 14.42
C LEU A 105 -11.25 -6.98 14.29
N GLU A 106 -11.96 -7.29 15.37
CA GLU A 106 -13.42 -7.19 15.48
C GLU A 106 -13.93 -5.74 15.40
N ASP A 107 -13.21 -4.75 15.93
CA ASP A 107 -13.59 -3.33 15.86
C ASP A 107 -13.47 -2.78 14.43
N ILE A 108 -12.53 -3.27 13.61
CA ILE A 108 -12.46 -2.95 12.17
C ILE A 108 -13.74 -3.41 11.46
N LEU A 109 -14.34 -4.49 11.94
CA LEU A 109 -15.53 -5.11 11.36
C LEU A 109 -16.83 -4.54 11.97
N THR A 110 -16.76 -3.62 12.94
CA THR A 110 -17.93 -3.04 13.61
C THR A 110 -18.25 -1.61 13.15
N ALA A 111 -19.53 -1.24 13.27
CA ALA A 111 -19.99 0.12 13.02
C ALA A 111 -19.31 1.18 13.91
N ASP A 112 -18.68 0.79 15.02
CA ASP A 112 -17.98 1.72 15.92
C ASP A 112 -16.70 2.29 15.27
N PHE A 113 -16.01 1.53 14.42
CA PHE A 113 -14.88 2.06 13.65
C PHE A 113 -15.34 3.06 12.59
N ALA A 114 -16.43 2.75 11.87
CA ALA A 114 -17.06 3.72 10.97
C ALA A 114 -17.46 4.98 11.73
N HIS A 115 -18.14 4.87 12.87
CA HIS A 115 -18.54 6.00 13.71
C HIS A 115 -17.34 6.86 14.17
N ASN A 116 -16.23 6.22 14.55
CA ASN A 116 -15.00 6.94 14.92
C ASN A 116 -14.41 7.72 13.73
N LEU A 117 -14.51 7.18 12.51
CA LEU A 117 -14.14 7.91 11.29
C LEU A 117 -15.12 9.07 11.00
N GLU A 118 -16.42 8.88 11.21
CA GLU A 118 -17.43 9.96 11.07
C GLU A 118 -17.11 11.13 12.01
N LEU A 119 -16.76 10.83 13.25
CA LEU A 119 -16.34 11.83 14.24
C LEU A 119 -15.08 12.54 13.80
N PHE A 120 -14.05 11.80 13.39
CA PHE A 120 -12.78 12.36 12.95
C PHE A 120 -12.96 13.31 11.75
N PHE A 121 -13.63 12.85 10.69
CA PHE A 121 -13.86 13.68 9.50
C PHE A 121 -14.83 14.82 9.79
N GLY A 122 -15.81 14.64 10.67
CA GLY A 122 -16.68 15.71 11.13
C GLY A 122 -15.91 16.83 11.84
N MET A 123 -14.92 16.49 12.67
CA MET A 123 -14.02 17.48 13.28
C MET A 123 -13.13 18.16 12.24
N LEU A 124 -12.56 17.38 11.31
CA LEU A 124 -11.67 17.88 10.26
C LEU A 124 -12.38 18.88 9.32
N MET A 125 -13.65 18.61 8.98
CA MET A 125 -14.47 19.42 8.08
C MET A 125 -15.29 20.50 8.80
N ASN A 126 -15.22 20.57 10.14
CA ASN A 126 -16.01 21.47 10.98
C ASN A 126 -17.53 21.33 10.75
N CYS A 127 -18.00 20.09 10.61
CA CYS A 127 -19.43 19.80 10.41
C CYS A 127 -20.20 19.84 11.74
N SER A 128 -21.47 20.26 11.67
CA SER A 128 -22.45 20.01 12.74
C SER A 128 -22.71 18.49 12.87
N GLN A 129 -23.34 18.03 13.96
CA GLN A 129 -23.61 16.59 14.12
C GLN A 129 -24.44 16.00 12.97
N ASP A 130 -25.40 16.77 12.46
CA ASP A 130 -26.32 16.32 11.41
C ASP A 130 -25.66 16.33 10.02
N ASP A 131 -24.56 17.07 9.84
CA ASP A 131 -23.82 17.23 8.59
C ASP A 131 -22.55 16.37 8.50
N ARG A 132 -22.33 15.46 9.46
CA ARG A 132 -21.14 14.59 9.45
C ARG A 132 -21.21 13.60 8.28
N PRO A 133 -20.07 13.27 7.66
CA PRO A 133 -20.02 12.20 6.67
C PRO A 133 -20.41 10.89 7.38
N LYS A 134 -21.10 10.01 6.64
CA LYS A 134 -21.45 8.68 7.11
C LYS A 134 -20.57 7.65 6.44
N PHE A 135 -20.08 6.69 7.21
CA PHE A 135 -19.23 5.63 6.69
C PHE A 135 -19.91 4.27 6.87
N GLU A 136 -19.78 3.40 5.88
CA GLU A 136 -20.25 2.02 5.95
C GLU A 136 -19.05 1.08 5.97
N VAL A 137 -19.08 0.08 6.85
CA VAL A 137 -18.06 -0.98 6.89
C VAL A 137 -18.43 -2.04 5.88
N HIS A 138 -17.56 -2.24 4.89
CA HIS A 138 -17.65 -3.34 3.95
C HIS A 138 -16.60 -4.39 4.30
N CYS A 139 -17.08 -5.58 4.66
CA CYS A 139 -16.22 -6.74 4.91
C CYS A 139 -16.24 -7.63 3.68
N ASP A 140 -15.09 -7.73 3.00
CA ASP A 140 -14.92 -8.66 1.89
C ASP A 140 -14.08 -9.87 2.32
N ILE A 141 -14.44 -11.04 1.82
CA ILE A 141 -13.68 -12.26 2.05
C ILE A 141 -12.38 -12.15 1.25
N THR A 142 -11.26 -12.15 1.98
CA THR A 142 -9.94 -12.26 1.39
C THR A 142 -9.74 -13.66 0.83
N LEU A 143 -9.03 -13.78 -0.29
CA LEU A 143 -8.64 -15.08 -0.84
C LEU A 143 -7.85 -15.92 0.17
N ILE A 144 -8.01 -17.24 0.05
CA ILE A 144 -7.13 -18.18 0.73
C ILE A 144 -5.79 -18.17 -0.01
N GLN A 145 -4.76 -17.64 0.65
CA GLN A 145 -3.39 -17.72 0.15
C GLN A 145 -2.96 -19.19 0.06
N THR A 146 -2.52 -19.63 -1.11
CA THR A 146 -2.12 -21.02 -1.40
C THR A 146 -0.71 -21.36 -0.91
N ASN A 147 0.06 -20.37 -0.46
CA ASN A 147 1.45 -20.51 -0.01
C ASN A 147 1.72 -19.62 1.22
N LEU A 148 2.99 -19.46 1.64
CA LEU A 148 3.35 -18.73 2.86
C LEU A 148 4.03 -17.36 2.61
N TYR A 149 4.14 -16.92 1.36
CA TYR A 149 4.98 -15.78 0.98
C TYR A 149 4.30 -14.72 0.10
N ASP A 150 3.13 -14.99 -0.46
CA ASP A 150 2.42 -14.07 -1.37
C ASP A 150 1.46 -13.08 -0.67
N CYS A 151 1.43 -13.04 0.67
CA CYS A 151 0.51 -12.16 1.40
C CYS A 151 0.58 -10.69 0.96
N GLY A 152 1.79 -10.14 0.79
CA GLY A 152 1.94 -8.75 0.36
C GLY A 152 1.56 -8.51 -1.10
N ILE A 153 1.72 -9.52 -1.99
CA ILE A 153 1.26 -9.43 -3.39
C ILE A 153 -0.27 -9.43 -3.44
N ILE A 154 -0.92 -10.27 -2.62
CA ILE A 154 -2.38 -10.29 -2.48
C ILE A 154 -2.87 -8.96 -1.94
N VAL A 155 -2.21 -8.38 -0.93
CA VAL A 155 -2.55 -7.05 -0.41
C VAL A 155 -2.45 -5.98 -1.51
N LEU A 156 -1.38 -5.99 -2.31
CA LEU A 156 -1.26 -5.04 -3.44
C LEU A 156 -2.41 -5.24 -4.45
N GLN A 157 -2.76 -6.48 -4.81
CA GLN A 157 -3.90 -6.73 -5.71
C GLN A 157 -5.23 -6.27 -5.08
N MET A 158 -5.43 -6.46 -3.78
CA MET A 158 -6.62 -5.98 -3.05
C MET A 158 -6.71 -4.47 -3.10
N MET A 159 -5.57 -3.80 -2.93
CA MET A 159 -5.51 -2.37 -3.13
C MET A 159 -5.98 -2.04 -4.54
N GLU A 160 -5.51 -2.69 -5.61
CA GLU A 160 -5.93 -2.42 -6.99
C GLU A 160 -7.43 -2.56 -7.26
N LEU A 161 -8.12 -3.51 -6.60
CA LEU A 161 -9.57 -3.74 -6.76
C LEU A 161 -10.40 -2.54 -6.34
N TRP A 162 -9.96 -1.79 -5.33
CA TRP A 162 -10.75 -0.69 -4.78
C TRP A 162 -10.70 0.60 -5.64
N ASP A 163 -10.21 0.55 -6.89
CA ASP A 163 -10.03 1.77 -7.72
C ASP A 163 -11.35 2.30 -8.34
N GLY A 164 -12.46 1.68 -7.95
CA GLY A 164 -13.81 2.00 -8.40
C GLY A 164 -14.09 1.56 -9.83
N HIS A 165 -13.16 0.88 -10.50
CA HIS A 165 -13.42 0.25 -11.78
C HIS A 165 -13.82 -1.20 -11.58
N LYS A 166 -14.75 -1.67 -12.42
CA LYS A 166 -15.05 -3.10 -12.47
C LYS A 166 -13.81 -3.84 -12.96
N LYS A 167 -13.16 -4.58 -12.07
CA LYS A 167 -12.01 -5.43 -12.38
C LYS A 167 -12.36 -6.86 -11.99
N PHE A 168 -11.94 -7.81 -12.82
CA PHE A 168 -12.30 -9.23 -12.68
C PHE A 168 -13.83 -9.43 -12.80
N ASP A 169 -14.30 -10.67 -12.98
CA ASP A 169 -15.73 -10.96 -13.18
C ASP A 169 -16.57 -10.61 -11.93
N GLY A 170 -16.89 -9.31 -11.76
CA GLY A 170 -17.73 -8.81 -10.68
C GLY A 170 -17.03 -8.24 -9.45
N ASN A 171 -15.79 -7.72 -9.55
CA ASN A 171 -15.00 -7.16 -8.42
C ASN A 171 -14.57 -8.15 -7.33
N THR A 172 -14.84 -9.44 -7.52
CA THR A 172 -14.30 -10.49 -6.65
C THR A 172 -12.88 -10.80 -7.07
N MET A 173 -11.94 -10.81 -6.11
CA MET A 173 -10.57 -11.23 -6.39
C MET A 173 -10.56 -12.67 -6.90
N PRO A 174 -9.86 -13.00 -8.01
CA PRO A 174 -9.81 -14.36 -8.54
C PRO A 174 -8.89 -15.26 -7.70
N ASN A 175 -9.23 -16.54 -7.57
CA ASN A 175 -8.34 -17.53 -6.94
C ASN A 175 -7.06 -17.71 -7.77
N TYR A 176 -5.98 -17.02 -7.40
CA TYR A 176 -4.73 -17.10 -8.13
C TYR A 176 -3.98 -18.40 -7.86
N THR A 177 -3.44 -19.00 -8.93
CA THR A 177 -2.41 -20.02 -8.82
C THR A 177 -1.06 -19.37 -8.47
N ASN A 178 -0.11 -20.16 -7.96
CA ASN A 178 1.25 -19.66 -7.70
C ASN A 178 1.91 -19.09 -8.97
N GLU A 179 1.63 -19.67 -10.14
CA GLU A 179 2.15 -19.17 -11.43
C GLU A 179 1.55 -17.80 -11.78
N GLN A 180 0.26 -17.59 -11.53
CA GLN A 180 -0.39 -16.30 -11.72
C GLN A 180 0.16 -15.25 -10.74
N LEU A 181 0.37 -15.61 -9.47
CA LEU A 181 1.00 -14.71 -8.49
C LEU A 181 2.44 -14.35 -8.91
N GLN A 182 3.20 -15.30 -9.44
CA GLN A 182 4.52 -15.02 -10.01
C GLN A 182 4.44 -14.06 -11.21
N HIS A 183 3.44 -14.22 -12.08
CA HIS A 183 3.21 -13.28 -13.17
C HIS A 183 2.87 -11.87 -12.66
N ILE A 184 2.03 -11.76 -11.64
CA ILE A 184 1.66 -10.49 -11.01
C ILE A 184 2.89 -9.80 -10.38
N ARG A 185 3.76 -10.56 -9.71
CA ARG A 185 5.05 -10.04 -9.20
C ARG A 185 5.87 -9.39 -10.31
N HIS A 186 5.94 -10.03 -11.47
CA HIS A 186 6.65 -9.48 -12.63
C HIS A 186 5.97 -8.20 -13.14
N GLN A 187 4.64 -8.20 -13.20
CA GLN A 187 3.87 -7.05 -13.68
C GLN A 187 4.09 -5.81 -12.82
N TYR A 188 4.08 -5.91 -11.49
CA TYR A 188 4.33 -4.75 -10.62
C TYR A 188 5.69 -4.10 -10.87
N ILE A 189 6.75 -4.91 -10.86
CA ILE A 189 8.12 -4.44 -11.12
C ILE A 189 8.20 -3.73 -12.47
N TRP A 190 7.66 -4.33 -13.52
CA TRP A 190 7.68 -3.72 -14.85
C TRP A 190 6.84 -2.45 -14.93
N HIS A 191 5.65 -2.45 -14.32
CA HIS A 191 4.75 -1.31 -14.34
C HIS A 191 5.39 -0.09 -13.70
N TRP A 192 6.03 -0.25 -12.53
CA TRP A 192 6.68 0.86 -11.84
C TRP A 192 7.95 1.30 -12.55
N ILE A 193 8.80 0.38 -12.99
CA ILE A 193 10.08 0.75 -13.62
C ILE A 193 9.87 1.42 -14.98
N LEU A 194 8.87 0.98 -15.76
CA LEU A 194 8.56 1.55 -17.08
C LEU A 194 7.63 2.76 -17.02
N ASP A 195 7.11 3.13 -15.86
CA ASP A 195 6.23 4.29 -15.74
C ASP A 195 6.94 5.55 -16.23
N VAL A 196 6.20 6.43 -16.90
CA VAL A 196 6.74 7.67 -17.49
C VAL A 196 7.27 8.63 -16.43
N ASP A 197 6.76 8.56 -15.20
CA ASP A 197 7.16 9.43 -14.09
C ASP A 197 8.30 8.83 -13.25
N ASN A 198 8.77 7.61 -13.57
CA ASN A 198 9.98 7.08 -12.94
C ASN A 198 11.21 7.84 -13.46
N ILE A 199 11.79 8.69 -12.62
CA ILE A 199 12.96 9.52 -12.99
C ILE A 199 14.21 8.69 -13.33
N HIS A 200 14.30 7.45 -12.84
CA HIS A 200 15.41 6.53 -13.14
C HIS A 200 15.17 5.62 -14.33
N ARG A 201 14.00 5.71 -15.01
CA ARG A 201 13.60 4.79 -16.07
C ARG A 201 14.68 4.59 -17.14
N HIS A 202 15.21 5.67 -17.70
CA HIS A 202 16.21 5.58 -18.78
C HIS A 202 17.53 4.98 -18.30
N GLU A 203 18.02 5.40 -17.13
CA GLU A 203 19.27 4.91 -16.54
C GLU A 203 19.18 3.40 -16.26
N VAL A 204 18.08 2.96 -15.65
CA VAL A 204 17.85 1.56 -15.28
C VAL A 204 17.75 0.69 -16.53
N LEU A 205 16.97 1.13 -17.52
CA LEU A 205 16.81 0.38 -18.76
C LEU A 205 18.11 0.23 -19.55
N GLN A 206 18.95 1.27 -19.55
CA GLN A 206 20.28 1.22 -20.17
C GLN A 206 21.23 0.31 -19.38
N TYR A 207 21.26 0.44 -18.05
CA TYR A 207 22.19 -0.32 -17.20
C TYR A 207 21.96 -1.83 -17.29
N TYR A 208 20.70 -2.25 -17.27
CA TYR A 208 20.37 -3.68 -17.31
C TYR A 208 20.12 -4.21 -18.72
N ASP A 209 20.40 -3.43 -19.76
CA ASP A 209 20.25 -3.84 -21.15
C ASP A 209 18.81 -4.32 -21.43
N ALA A 210 17.84 -3.58 -20.90
CA ALA A 210 16.41 -3.90 -20.97
C ALA A 210 15.69 -3.21 -22.14
N LEU A 211 16.43 -2.45 -22.96
CA LEU A 211 15.98 -1.80 -24.20
C LEU A 211 16.35 -2.58 -25.48
N LEU A 212 16.87 -3.81 -25.36
CA LEU A 212 17.15 -4.72 -26.48
C LEU A 212 16.07 -5.80 -26.63
#